data_AF-T1PEI2-F1
#
_entry.id   AF-T1PEI2-F1
#
_cell.length_a   1.000
_cell.length_b   1.000
_cell.length_c   1.000
_cell.angle_alpha   90.00
_cell.angle_beta   90.00
_cell.angle_gamma   90.00
#
_symmetry.space_group_name_H-M   'P 1'
#
loop_
_entity.id
_entity.type
_entity.pdbx_description
1 polymer ?
#
loop_
_entity_poly.entity_id
_entity_poly.type
_entity_poly.pdbx_seq_one_letter_code
_entity_poly.pdbx_strand_id
1 'polypeptide(L)'
;MAANGQIYANGSGQPAIYDEVAGDDYLRPHRPAPLAPPQLSAQQIQRRLEKLKRQQEAQMEGSNNLYAPVPSEFEREQQKLQQMMQDLGPNAQEIDVRNALRAASGDTTLAIRHYKIDQLSRLGLANRSLCEQALQKTGWSLELAAAVLLESTT
;
A
#
# COMPACT_ATOMS: atom_id res chain seq x y z
N MET A 1 27.73 -46.00 -41.62
CA MET A 1 26.83 -46.23 -42.77
C MET A 1 25.56 -46.92 -42.31
N ALA A 2 24.43 -46.50 -42.87
CA ALA A 2 23.05 -46.88 -42.56
C ALA A 2 22.73 -48.38 -42.77
N ALA A 3 21.65 -48.86 -42.14
CA ALA A 3 20.42 -49.21 -42.86
C ALA A 3 19.29 -49.68 -41.91
N ASN A 4 18.09 -49.21 -42.25
CA ASN A 4 16.81 -49.33 -41.57
C ASN A 4 16.20 -50.75 -41.74
N GLY A 5 15.73 -51.34 -40.64
CA GLY A 5 15.01 -52.61 -40.62
C GLY A 5 13.49 -52.44 -40.59
N GLN A 6 12.90 -52.53 -41.79
CA GLN A 6 11.62 -53.16 -42.17
C GLN A 6 10.34 -52.95 -41.31
N ILE A 7 9.38 -52.37 -42.03
CA ILE A 7 7.94 -52.27 -41.81
C ILE A 7 7.31 -53.67 -41.75
N TYR A 8 6.45 -53.93 -40.75
CA TYR A 8 5.41 -54.94 -40.85
C TYR A 8 4.06 -54.34 -40.46
N ALA A 9 3.21 -54.21 -41.47
CA ALA A 9 1.79 -54.02 -41.35
C ALA A 9 1.16 -55.28 -40.74
N ASN A 10 0.30 -55.14 -39.74
CA ASN A 10 -0.55 -56.23 -39.30
C ASN A 10 -2.00 -55.76 -39.28
N GLY A 11 -2.71 -56.08 -40.36
CA GLY A 11 -4.16 -55.98 -40.45
C GLY A 11 -4.76 -57.37 -40.49
N SER A 12 -5.46 -57.76 -39.43
CA SER A 12 -6.47 -58.83 -39.47
C SER A 12 -7.42 -58.62 -38.29
N GLY A 13 -8.70 -58.45 -38.63
CA GLY A 13 -9.73 -57.90 -37.78
C GLY A 13 -10.20 -58.81 -36.65
N GLN A 14 -10.53 -58.16 -35.54
CA GLN A 14 -11.39 -58.70 -34.49
C GLN A 14 -12.77 -58.01 -34.63
N PRO A 15 -13.89 -58.74 -34.64
CA PRO A 15 -15.20 -58.10 -34.61
C PRO A 15 -15.42 -57.47 -33.21
N ALA A 16 -15.63 -56.16 -33.18
CA ALA A 16 -16.00 -55.43 -31.97
C ALA A 16 -17.39 -55.89 -31.49
N ILE A 17 -17.46 -56.41 -30.27
CA ILE A 17 -18.71 -56.71 -29.59
C ILE A 17 -19.31 -55.37 -29.16
N TYR A 18 -20.43 -54.98 -29.78
CA TYR A 18 -21.26 -53.88 -29.31
C TYR A 18 -22.21 -54.42 -28.24
N ASP A 19 -22.07 -53.93 -27.02
CA ASP A 19 -23.03 -54.14 -25.94
C ASP A 19 -24.19 -53.15 -26.17
N GLU A 20 -25.36 -53.67 -26.57
CA GLU A 20 -26.55 -52.85 -26.79
C GLU A 20 -27.15 -52.41 -25.44
N VAL A 21 -26.98 -51.14 -25.08
CA VAL A 21 -27.66 -50.55 -23.93
C VAL A 21 -29.12 -50.31 -24.30
N ALA A 22 -30.02 -51.16 -23.81
CA ALA A 22 -31.46 -50.97 -23.92
C ALA A 22 -31.83 -49.56 -23.44
N GLY A 23 -32.41 -48.75 -24.33
CA GLY A 23 -32.87 -47.40 -24.05
C GLY A 23 -34.09 -47.42 -23.12
N ASP A 24 -33.85 -47.57 -21.82
CA ASP A 24 -34.87 -47.42 -20.79
C ASP A 24 -35.23 -45.93 -20.61
N ASP A 25 -36.15 -45.46 -21.45
CA ASP A 25 -36.74 -44.11 -21.41
C ASP A 25 -37.71 -43.91 -20.22
N TYR A 26 -37.85 -44.90 -19.33
CA TYR A 26 -38.91 -44.95 -18.31
C TYR A 26 -38.51 -44.46 -16.90
N LEU A 27 -37.32 -43.90 -16.71
CA LEU A 27 -36.83 -43.46 -15.38
C LEU A 27 -36.82 -41.95 -15.14
N ARG A 28 -37.41 -41.13 -16.00
CA ARG A 28 -37.56 -39.69 -15.72
C ARG A 28 -38.82 -39.45 -14.87
N PRO A 29 -38.70 -38.88 -13.65
CA PRO A 29 -39.87 -38.45 -12.89
C PRO A 29 -40.68 -37.43 -13.71
N HIS A 30 -41.87 -37.81 -14.18
CA HIS A 30 -42.88 -36.91 -14.73
C HIS A 30 -43.52 -36.09 -13.61
N ARG A 31 -42.76 -35.16 -13.02
CA ARG A 31 -43.36 -34.01 -12.35
C ARG A 31 -43.22 -32.83 -13.31
N PRO A 32 -44.29 -32.10 -13.64
CA PRO A 32 -44.13 -30.85 -14.38
C PRO A 32 -43.14 -29.97 -13.62
N ALA A 33 -42.20 -29.35 -14.35
CA ALA A 33 -41.26 -28.43 -13.74
C ALA A 33 -42.06 -27.38 -12.94
N PRO A 34 -41.67 -27.06 -11.69
CA PRO A 34 -42.35 -26.05 -10.91
C PRO A 34 -42.43 -24.75 -11.72
N LEU A 35 -43.61 -24.11 -11.69
CA LEU A 35 -43.89 -22.86 -12.40
C LEU A 35 -42.74 -21.86 -12.17
N ALA A 36 -42.23 -21.32 -13.29
CA ALA A 36 -41.14 -20.35 -13.26
C ALA A 36 -41.47 -19.21 -12.28
N PRO A 37 -40.48 -18.71 -11.51
CA PRO A 37 -40.71 -17.61 -10.59
C PRO A 37 -41.32 -16.42 -11.33
N PRO A 38 -42.23 -15.65 -10.68
CA PRO A 38 -42.87 -14.50 -11.30
C PRO A 38 -41.82 -13.57 -11.90
N GLN A 39 -42.01 -13.20 -13.17
CA GLN A 39 -41.12 -12.34 -13.91
C GLN A 39 -41.00 -11.01 -13.15
N LEU A 40 -39.82 -10.72 -12.61
CA LEU A 40 -39.54 -9.45 -11.96
C LEU A 40 -39.78 -8.32 -12.97
N SER A 41 -40.42 -7.23 -12.53
CA SER A 41 -40.59 -6.04 -13.38
C SER A 41 -39.23 -5.56 -13.87
N ALA A 42 -39.17 -5.06 -15.11
CA ALA A 42 -37.94 -4.52 -15.71
C ALA A 42 -37.22 -3.53 -14.77
N GLN A 43 -37.98 -2.73 -14.01
CA GLN A 43 -37.45 -1.78 -13.04
C GLN A 43 -36.78 -2.45 -11.83
N GLN A 44 -37.28 -3.60 -11.38
CA GLN A 44 -36.68 -4.37 -10.29
C GLN A 44 -35.38 -5.05 -10.74
N ILE A 45 -35.35 -5.53 -11.99
CA ILE A 45 -34.15 -6.13 -12.60
C ILE A 45 -33.04 -5.07 -12.71
N GLN A 46 -33.37 -3.88 -13.23
CA GLN A 46 -32.45 -2.76 -13.34
C GLN A 46 -31.86 -2.37 -11.97
N ARG A 47 -32.72 -2.24 -10.95
CA ARG A 47 -32.29 -1.88 -9.59
C ARG A 47 -31.37 -2.93 -8.96
N ARG A 48 -31.63 -4.22 -9.22
CA ARG A 48 -30.73 -5.30 -8.75
C ARG A 48 -29.39 -5.28 -9.49
N LEU A 49 -29.39 -5.05 -10.80
CA LEU A 49 -28.17 -4.92 -11.60
C LEU A 49 -27.31 -3.73 -11.15
N GLU A 50 -27.92 -2.58 -10.91
CA GLU A 50 -27.21 -1.39 -10.43
C GLU A 50 -26.59 -1.61 -9.04
N LYS A 51 -27.33 -2.27 -8.14
CA LYS A 51 -26.81 -2.64 -6.81
C LYS A 51 -25.63 -3.62 -6.91
N LEU A 52 -25.70 -4.60 -7.81
CA LEU A 52 -24.62 -5.55 -8.05
C LEU A 52 -23.38 -4.86 -8.63
N LYS A 53 -23.58 -3.95 -9.60
CA LYS A 53 -22.50 -3.17 -10.21
C LYS A 53 -21.78 -2.31 -9.16
N ARG A 54 -22.52 -1.54 -8.34
CA ARG A 54 -21.92 -0.76 -7.23
C ARG A 54 -21.17 -1.64 -6.24
N GLN A 55 -21.67 -2.84 -5.96
CA GLN A 55 -20.99 -3.77 -5.07
C GLN A 55 -19.70 -4.31 -5.70
N GLN A 56 -19.69 -4.58 -7.00
CA GLN A 56 -18.49 -5.01 -7.74
C GLN A 56 -17.45 -3.89 -7.84
N GLU A 57 -17.88 -2.65 -8.10
CA GLU A 57 -17.02 -1.45 -8.10
C GLU A 57 -16.37 -1.24 -6.73
N ALA A 58 -17.16 -1.30 -5.64
CA ALA A 58 -16.64 -1.17 -4.28
C ALA A 58 -15.68 -2.30 -3.87
N GLN A 59 -15.93 -3.53 -4.34
CA GLN A 59 -15.01 -4.66 -4.13
C GLN A 59 -13.71 -4.50 -4.93
N MET A 60 -13.78 -3.93 -6.14
CA MET A 60 -12.61 -3.67 -6.97
C MET A 60 -11.75 -2.54 -6.38
N GLU A 61 -12.36 -1.50 -5.81
CA GLU A 61 -11.64 -0.47 -5.03
C GLU A 61 -10.98 -1.07 -3.76
N GLY A 62 -11.69 -1.93 -3.03
CA GLY A 62 -11.14 -2.63 -1.87
C GLY A 62 -9.99 -3.58 -2.20
N SER A 63 -10.02 -4.23 -3.36
CA SER A 63 -8.96 -5.12 -3.83
C SER A 63 -7.78 -4.39 -4.47
N ASN A 64 -7.98 -3.17 -4.99
CA ASN A 64 -6.91 -2.32 -5.52
C ASN A 64 -5.98 -1.83 -4.37
N ASN A 65 -6.56 -1.57 -3.20
CA ASN A 65 -5.78 -1.28 -1.98
C ASN A 65 -4.98 -2.47 -1.43
N LEU A 66 -5.29 -3.71 -1.83
CA LEU A 66 -4.55 -4.89 -1.37
C LEU A 66 -3.18 -5.04 -2.02
N TYR A 67 -2.96 -4.39 -3.17
CA TYR A 67 -1.70 -4.41 -3.93
C TYR A 67 -1.20 -2.99 -4.26
N ALA A 68 -1.47 -2.03 -3.38
CA ALA A 68 -0.81 -0.74 -3.45
C ALA A 68 0.68 -0.93 -3.16
N PRO A 69 1.60 -0.35 -3.95
CA PRO A 69 3.02 -0.37 -3.63
C PRO A 69 3.22 0.20 -2.22
N VAL A 70 3.71 -0.62 -1.28
CA VAL A 70 4.12 -0.10 0.02
C VAL A 70 5.31 0.83 -0.24
N PRO A 71 5.25 2.11 0.17
CA PRO A 71 6.38 3.01 -0.01
C PRO A 71 7.59 2.40 0.66
N SER A 72 8.70 2.35 -0.07
CA SER A 72 9.98 1.87 0.44
C SER A 72 10.34 2.68 1.69
N GLU A 73 11.06 2.09 2.64
CA GLU A 73 11.56 2.82 3.82
C GLU A 73 12.31 4.10 3.43
N PHE A 74 13.03 4.04 2.31
CA PHE A 74 13.71 5.18 1.70
C PHE A 74 12.76 6.31 1.29
N GLU A 75 11.62 5.98 0.67
CA GLU A 75 10.62 6.98 0.25
C GLU A 75 9.95 7.62 1.46
N ARG A 76 9.65 6.83 2.50
CA ARG A 76 9.12 7.34 3.78
C ARG A 76 10.10 8.30 4.46
N GLU A 77 11.38 7.95 4.49
CA GLU A 77 12.42 8.80 5.08
C GLU A 77 12.58 10.10 4.27
N GLN A 78 12.52 10.02 2.94
CA GLN A 78 12.59 11.19 2.06
C GLN A 78 11.38 12.13 2.26
N GLN A 79 10.16 11.59 2.38
CA GLN A 79 8.97 12.38 2.70
C GLN A 79 9.09 13.07 4.06
N LYS A 80 9.58 12.38 5.09
CA LYS A 80 9.83 12.96 6.42
C LYS A 80 10.87 14.09 6.37
N LEU A 81 11.95 13.88 5.63
CA LEU A 81 12.98 14.89 5.41
C LEU A 81 12.38 16.13 4.74
N GLN A 82 11.59 15.96 3.69
CA GLN A 82 10.95 17.07 2.98
C GLN A 82 9.92 17.79 3.85
N GLN A 83 9.18 17.06 4.69
CA GLN A 83 8.28 17.64 5.68
C GLN A 83 9.03 18.50 6.71
N MET A 84 10.16 18.01 7.22
CA MET A 84 11.00 18.75 8.17
C MET A 84 11.63 20.00 7.54
N MET A 85 12.10 19.90 6.30
CA MET A 85 12.66 21.06 5.60
C MET A 85 11.62 22.18 5.42
N GLN A 86 10.36 21.83 5.21
CA GLN A 86 9.27 22.82 5.17
C GLN A 86 9.00 23.45 6.54
N ASP A 87 9.04 22.67 7.63
CA ASP A 87 8.79 23.15 9.00
C ASP A 87 9.90 24.08 9.51
N LEU A 88 11.16 23.73 9.22
CA LEU A 88 12.34 24.49 9.64
C LEU A 88 12.59 25.74 8.76
N GLY A 89 11.96 25.79 7.58
CA GLY A 89 12.04 26.92 6.67
C GLY A 89 13.29 26.94 5.78
N PRO A 90 13.50 28.03 5.02
CA PRO A 90 14.48 28.08 3.92
C PRO A 90 15.95 28.03 4.37
N ASN A 91 16.23 28.30 5.65
CA ASN A 91 17.59 28.25 6.18
C ASN A 91 18.02 26.82 6.57
N ALA A 92 17.11 25.85 6.49
CA ALA A 92 17.39 24.47 6.85
C ALA A 92 18.21 23.75 5.77
N GLN A 93 19.37 23.24 6.16
CA GLN A 93 20.22 22.44 5.27
C GLN A 93 19.79 20.98 5.28
N GLU A 94 19.61 20.41 4.09
CA GLU A 94 19.20 19.00 3.91
C GLU A 94 20.11 18.04 4.69
N ILE A 95 21.43 18.28 4.65
CA ILE A 95 22.41 17.40 5.28
C ILE A 95 22.27 17.37 6.80
N ASP A 96 22.01 18.52 7.42
CA ASP A 96 21.82 18.62 8.86
C ASP A 96 20.47 18.01 9.27
N VAL A 97 19.42 18.21 8.47
CA VAL A 97 18.09 17.59 8.69
C VAL A 97 18.18 16.07 8.58
N ARG A 98 18.87 15.53 7.57
CA ARG A 98 19.09 14.09 7.40
C ARG A 98 19.87 13.50 8.57
N ASN A 99 20.91 14.20 9.04
CA ASN A 99 21.69 13.78 10.21
C ASN A 99 20.83 13.78 11.49
N ALA A 100 20.00 14.80 11.70
CA ALA A 100 19.08 14.88 12.83
C ALA A 100 18.02 13.76 12.78
N LEU A 101 17.46 13.48 11.62
CA LEU A 101 16.47 12.40 11.43
C LEU A 101 17.07 11.02 11.70
N ARG A 102 18.32 10.80 11.27
CA ARG A 102 19.07 9.58 11.56
C ARG A 102 19.36 9.44 13.06
N ALA A 103 19.78 10.52 13.72
CA ALA A 103 20.02 10.54 15.16
C ALA A 103 18.73 10.31 15.98
N ALA A 104 17.58 10.69 15.44
CA ALA A 104 16.27 10.53 16.05
C ALA A 104 15.55 9.22 15.68
N SER A 105 16.22 8.28 15.03
CA SER A 105 15.63 6.99 14.60
C SER A 105 14.32 7.14 13.82
N GLY A 106 14.18 8.22 13.05
CA GLY A 106 12.98 8.50 12.24
C GLY A 106 11.84 9.24 12.95
N ASP A 107 12.03 9.70 14.18
CA ASP A 107 11.13 10.62 14.88
C ASP A 107 11.36 12.07 14.42
N THR A 108 10.38 12.66 13.73
CA THR A 108 10.47 14.02 13.19
C THR A 108 10.47 15.08 14.29
N THR A 109 9.72 14.89 15.37
CA THR A 109 9.59 15.87 16.46
C THR A 109 10.91 15.96 17.23
N LEU A 110 11.46 14.79 17.57
CA LEU A 110 12.76 14.72 18.23
C LEU A 110 13.86 15.30 17.31
N ALA A 111 13.85 14.95 16.03
CA ALA A 111 14.82 15.48 15.05
C ALA A 111 14.78 17.01 14.95
N ILE A 112 13.59 17.62 14.88
CA ILE A 112 13.42 19.08 14.87
C ILE A 112 14.02 19.71 16.12
N ARG A 113 13.80 19.11 17.30
CA ARG A 113 14.35 19.60 18.57
C ARG A 113 15.88 19.54 18.58
N HIS A 114 16.46 18.39 18.22
CA HIS A 114 17.92 18.25 18.11
C HIS A 114 18.50 19.25 17.12
N TYR A 115 17.87 19.43 15.97
CA TYR A 115 18.29 20.41 14.98
C TYR A 115 18.32 21.83 15.54
N LYS A 116 17.25 22.29 16.19
CA LYS A 116 17.17 23.64 16.79
C LYS A 116 18.23 23.86 17.87
N ILE A 117 18.48 22.85 18.70
CA ILE A 117 19.53 22.89 19.73
C ILE A 117 20.92 22.99 19.08
N ASP A 118 21.18 22.20 18.03
CA ASP A 118 22.45 22.22 17.30
C ASP A 118 22.69 23.57 16.62
N GLN A 119 21.67 24.16 16.01
CA GLN A 119 21.76 25.48 15.40
C GLN A 119 22.16 26.56 16.41
N LEU A 120 21.50 26.63 17.57
CA LEU A 120 21.86 27.59 18.62
C LEU A 120 23.25 27.31 19.21
N SER A 121 23.60 26.04 19.38
CA SER A 121 24.91 25.65 19.93
C SER A 121 26.05 26.00 18.97
N ARG A 122 25.84 25.92 17.64
CA ARG A 122 26.82 26.31 16.62
C ARG A 122 27.10 27.81 16.59
N LEU A 123 26.16 28.64 17.04
CA LEU A 123 26.39 30.08 17.21
C LEU A 123 27.35 30.37 18.37
N GLY A 124 27.63 29.40 19.23
CA GLY A 124 28.56 29.55 20.35
C GLY A 124 28.03 30.44 21.48
N LEU A 125 26.74 30.79 21.46
CA LEU A 125 26.12 31.68 22.44
C LEU A 125 26.00 31.03 23.83
N ALA A 126 25.76 29.72 23.87
CA ALA A 126 25.58 28.98 25.12
C ALA A 126 25.87 27.48 24.95
N ASN A 127 26.01 26.78 26.09
CA ASN A 127 26.14 25.33 26.12
C ASN A 127 24.83 24.64 25.68
N ARG A 128 24.93 23.40 25.17
CA ARG A 128 23.79 22.60 24.68
C ARG A 128 22.60 22.59 25.66
N SER A 129 22.86 22.40 26.95
CA SER A 129 21.82 22.36 28.00
C SER A 129 21.13 23.70 28.23
N LEU A 130 21.84 24.82 28.07
CA LEU A 130 21.27 26.16 28.16
C LEU A 130 20.43 26.49 26.93
N CYS A 131 20.90 26.10 25.74
CA CYS A 131 20.12 26.21 24.50
C CYS A 131 18.79 25.46 24.61
N GLU A 132 18.81 24.25 25.18
CA GLU A 132 17.59 23.47 25.41
C GLU A 132 16.64 24.15 26.38
N GLN A 133 17.13 24.66 27.52
CA GLN A 133 16.29 25.40 28.48
C GLN A 133 15.69 26.66 27.86
N ALA A 134 16.47 27.41 27.07
CA ALA A 134 15.97 28.60 26.38
C ALA A 134 14.87 28.23 25.38
N LEU A 135 15.09 27.21 24.55
CA LEU A 135 14.07 26.70 23.62
C LEU A 135 12.80 26.25 24.34
N GLN A 136 12.91 25.57 25.50
CA GLN A 136 11.74 25.18 26.29
C GLN A 136 10.95 26.40 26.78
N LYS A 137 11.63 27.46 27.24
CA LYS A 137 10.98 28.70 27.69
C LYS A 137 10.30 29.47 26.56
N THR A 138 10.81 29.37 25.34
CA THR A 138 10.30 30.11 24.17
C THR A 138 9.38 29.28 23.27
N GLY A 139 8.95 28.10 23.72
CA GLY A 139 8.06 27.24 22.93
C GLY A 139 8.70 26.68 21.66
N TRP A 140 10.01 26.41 21.69
CA TRP A 140 10.82 25.91 20.57
C TRP A 140 10.93 26.87 19.38
N SER A 141 10.82 28.17 19.63
CA SER A 141 11.15 29.21 18.66
C SER A 141 12.65 29.51 18.68
N LEU A 142 13.31 29.33 17.53
CA LEU A 142 14.75 29.56 17.38
C LEU A 142 15.12 31.04 17.61
N GLU A 143 14.34 31.95 17.03
CA GLU A 143 14.59 33.40 17.08
C GLU A 143 14.41 33.94 18.51
N LEU A 144 13.33 33.55 19.17
CA LEU A 144 13.07 33.96 20.56
C LEU A 144 14.11 33.36 21.51
N ALA A 145 14.49 32.10 21.31
CA ALA A 145 15.51 31.47 22.16
C ALA A 145 16.86 32.17 22.00
N ALA A 146 17.25 32.53 20.77
CA ALA A 146 18.47 33.31 20.52
C ALA A 146 18.42 34.67 21.20
N ALA A 147 17.29 35.39 21.13
CA ALA A 147 17.12 36.68 21.81
C ALA A 147 17.30 36.57 23.34
N VAL A 148 16.64 35.59 23.98
CA VAL A 148 16.77 35.35 25.42
C VAL A 148 18.21 35.00 25.82
N LEU A 149 18.89 34.20 25.01
CA LEU A 149 20.30 33.87 25.25
C LEU A 149 21.19 35.10 25.12
N LEU A 150 20.96 35.97 24.12
CA LEU A 150 21.72 37.20 23.94
C LEU A 150 21.53 38.20 25.09
N GLU A 151 20.29 38.39 25.56
CA GLU A 151 20.00 39.20 26.75
C GLU A 151 20.68 38.67 28.01
N SER A 152 20.89 37.35 28.11
CA SER A 152 21.58 36.72 29.24
C SER A 152 23.10 36.88 29.16
N THR A 153 23.65 37.17 27.98
CA THR A 153 25.10 37.35 27.75
C THR A 153 25.55 38.82 27.73
N THR A 154 24.60 39.76 27.71
CA THR A 154 24.85 41.22 27.68
C THR A 154 24.79 41.79 29.10
#